data_AF-A0A1G7IR95-F1
#
_entry.id   AF-A0A1G7IR95-F1
#
_cell.length_a   1.000
_cell.length_b   1.000
_cell.length_c   1.000
_cell.angle_alpha   90.00
_cell.angle_beta   90.00
_cell.angle_gamma   90.00
#
_symmetry.space_group_name_H-M   'P 1'
#
loop_
_entity.id
_entity.type
_entity.pdbx_description
1 polymer ?
#
loop_
_entity_poly.entity_id
_entity_poly.type
_entity_poly.pdbx_seq_one_letter_code
_entity_poly.pdbx_strand_id
1 'polypeptide(L)'
;MNAGKLYKRGSVEIIAFLLILPLLLMPIFNSIQNFIALTRHDMLKQVTRDALLTAETHGGLTQQDVNSIINYLSSKGFDISKVRIYYSPAPVNYGNEVYVKITYDTTISYFTFGLGGFKKVEMPLPMSYGPIYSISKYYQRQ
;
A
#
# COMPACT_ATOMS: atom_id res chain seq x y z
N MET A 1 28.72 -36.30 -41.14
CA MET A 1 27.36 -35.73 -41.29
C MET A 1 26.88 -35.24 -39.93
N ASN A 2 26.43 -33.97 -39.82
CA ASN A 2 25.58 -33.40 -38.75
C ASN A 2 26.12 -32.98 -37.36
N ALA A 3 27.36 -32.49 -37.20
CA ALA A 3 27.71 -31.73 -35.98
C ALA A 3 27.16 -30.29 -36.00
N GLY A 4 27.11 -29.64 -37.17
CA GLY A 4 26.65 -28.25 -37.32
C GLY A 4 25.13 -28.04 -37.22
N LYS A 5 24.33 -29.10 -37.24
CA LYS A 5 22.86 -29.03 -37.15
C LYS A 5 22.36 -29.03 -35.70
N LEU A 6 23.11 -29.66 -34.78
CA LEU A 6 22.83 -29.68 -33.34
C LEU A 6 23.11 -28.32 -32.68
N TYR A 7 24.26 -27.70 -33.00
CA TYR A 7 24.61 -26.37 -32.50
C TYR A 7 23.58 -25.31 -32.92
N LYS A 8 23.10 -25.35 -34.17
CA LYS A 8 22.07 -24.42 -34.66
C LYS A 8 20.71 -24.61 -33.98
N ARG A 9 20.33 -25.84 -33.59
CA ARG A 9 19.08 -26.09 -32.85
C ARG A 9 19.14 -25.56 -31.43
N GLY A 10 20.22 -25.83 -30.70
CA GLY A 10 20.39 -25.35 -29.32
C GLY A 10 20.43 -23.81 -29.22
N SER A 11 21.09 -23.13 -30.17
CA SER A 11 21.10 -21.66 -30.19
C SER A 11 19.72 -21.05 -30.48
N VAL A 12 18.92 -21.65 -31.36
CA VAL A 12 17.56 -21.16 -31.67
C VAL A 12 16.61 -21.36 -30.48
N GLU A 13 16.74 -22.47 -29.75
CA GLU A 13 15.96 -22.73 -28.54
C GLU A 13 16.29 -21.74 -27.43
N ILE A 14 17.57 -21.41 -27.23
CA ILE A 14 18.00 -20.39 -26.26
C ILE A 14 17.43 -19.01 -26.64
N ILE A 15 17.46 -18.64 -27.92
CA ILE A 15 16.91 -17.37 -28.41
C ILE A 15 15.38 -17.35 -28.20
N ALA A 16 14.68 -18.43 -28.53
CA ALA A 16 13.24 -18.54 -28.31
C ALA A 16 12.88 -18.43 -26.82
N PHE A 17 13.65 -19.09 -25.95
CA PHE A 17 13.47 -19.01 -24.50
C PHE A 17 13.70 -17.60 -23.96
N LEU A 18 14.77 -16.92 -24.40
CA LEU A 18 15.05 -15.53 -24.02
C LEU A 18 13.96 -14.55 -24.47
N LEU A 19 13.27 -14.83 -25.60
CA LEU A 19 12.14 -14.02 -26.07
C LEU A 19 10.85 -14.29 -25.28
N ILE A 20 10.62 -15.54 -24.86
CA ILE A 20 9.41 -15.94 -24.14
C ILE A 20 9.51 -15.62 -22.65
N LEU A 21 10.71 -15.67 -22.07
CA LEU A 21 10.93 -15.49 -20.64
C LEU A 21 10.36 -14.15 -20.09
N PRO A 22 10.57 -12.98 -20.73
CA PRO A 22 9.96 -11.73 -20.28
C PRO A 22 8.43 -11.74 -20.29
N LEU A 23 7.82 -12.44 -21.25
CA LEU A 23 6.37 -12.64 -21.33
C LEU A 23 5.86 -13.51 -20.17
N LEU A 24 6.59 -14.56 -19.82
CA LEU A 24 6.26 -15.43 -18.68
C LEU A 24 6.48 -14.75 -17.32
N LEU A 25 7.46 -13.86 -17.22
CA LEU A 25 7.74 -13.13 -15.98
C LEU A 25 6.77 -11.96 -15.75
N MET A 26 6.14 -11.43 -16.80
CA MET A 26 5.23 -10.27 -16.67
C MET A 26 4.08 -10.52 -15.68
N PRO A 27 3.32 -11.63 -15.73
CA PRO A 27 2.28 -11.91 -14.74
C PRO A 27 2.82 -11.94 -13.30
N ILE A 28 4.04 -12.47 -13.11
CA ILE A 28 4.69 -12.53 -11.80
C ILE A 28 5.01 -11.12 -11.30
N PHE A 29 5.62 -10.28 -12.13
CA PHE A 29 5.91 -8.90 -11.75
C PHE A 29 4.63 -8.10 -11.43
N ASN A 30 3.58 -8.24 -12.23
CA ASN A 30 2.30 -7.60 -11.95
C ASN A 30 1.66 -8.12 -10.66
N SER A 31 1.76 -9.43 -10.39
CA SER A 31 1.26 -10.02 -9.16
C SER A 31 2.00 -9.49 -7.93
N ILE A 32 3.32 -9.31 -8.02
CA ILE A 32 4.12 -8.70 -6.94
C ILE A 32 3.68 -7.25 -6.69
N GLN A 33 3.47 -6.45 -7.74
CA GLN A 33 3.00 -5.07 -7.59
C GLN A 33 1.62 -5.00 -6.94
N ASN A 34 0.70 -5.88 -7.35
CA ASN A 34 -0.62 -5.99 -6.72
C ASN A 34 -0.54 -6.43 -5.26
N PHE A 35 0.32 -7.39 -4.94
CA PHE A 35 0.54 -7.86 -3.57
C PHE A 35 1.08 -6.74 -2.65
N ILE A 36 2.02 -5.94 -3.16
CA ILE A 36 2.54 -4.77 -2.43
C ILE A 36 1.42 -3.76 -2.18
N ALA A 37 0.58 -3.48 -3.19
CA ALA A 37 -0.53 -2.55 -3.06
C ALA A 37 -1.57 -3.03 -2.02
N LEU A 38 -1.92 -4.32 -2.06
CA LEU A 38 -2.84 -4.94 -1.08
C LEU A 38 -2.27 -4.88 0.34
N THR A 39 -0.99 -5.22 0.50
CA THR A 39 -0.33 -5.19 1.81
C THR A 39 -0.31 -3.79 2.40
N ARG A 40 -0.03 -2.77 1.58
CA ARG A 40 -0.10 -1.36 2.00
C ARG A 40 -1.51 -0.94 2.41
N HIS A 41 -2.52 -1.35 1.65
CA HIS A 41 -3.91 -1.08 1.98
C HIS A 41 -4.32 -1.74 3.31
N ASP A 42 -3.93 -2.98 3.54
CA ASP A 42 -4.21 -3.69 4.80
C ASP A 42 -3.48 -3.06 5.99
N MET A 43 -2.25 -2.59 5.79
CA MET A 43 -1.53 -1.81 6.81
C MET A 43 -2.27 -0.52 7.16
N LEU A 44 -2.72 0.26 6.17
CA LEU A 44 -3.50 1.48 6.43
C LEU A 44 -4.78 1.17 7.22
N LYS A 45 -5.46 0.08 6.87
CA LYS A 45 -6.64 -0.39 7.59
C LYS A 45 -6.34 -0.73 9.05
N GLN A 46 -5.26 -1.45 9.32
CA GLN A 46 -4.83 -1.81 10.68
C GLN A 46 -4.50 -0.56 11.49
N VAL A 47 -3.64 0.31 10.96
CA VAL A 47 -3.22 1.55 11.62
C VAL A 47 -4.40 2.47 11.91
N THR A 48 -5.35 2.59 10.98
CA THR A 48 -6.54 3.42 11.20
C THR A 48 -7.44 2.87 12.30
N ARG A 49 -7.58 1.54 12.40
CA ARG A 49 -8.35 0.89 13.48
C ARG A 49 -7.68 1.07 14.83
N ASP A 50 -6.37 0.88 14.89
CA ASP A 50 -5.59 1.10 16.12
C ASP A 50 -5.68 2.56 16.56
N ALA A 51 -5.57 3.50 15.62
CA ALA A 51 -5.77 4.92 15.89
C ALA A 51 -7.18 5.23 16.41
N LEU A 52 -8.23 4.61 15.86
CA LEU A 52 -9.59 4.78 16.38
C LEU A 52 -9.70 4.26 17.81
N LEU A 53 -9.10 3.11 18.13
CA LEU A 53 -9.10 2.57 19.50
C LEU A 53 -8.38 3.50 20.47
N THR A 54 -7.23 4.07 20.08
CA THR A 54 -6.53 5.09 20.86
C THR A 54 -7.41 6.33 21.05
N ALA A 55 -8.12 6.76 20.00
CA ALA A 55 -9.05 7.87 20.08
C ALA A 55 -10.25 7.57 21.01
N GLU A 56 -10.75 6.33 21.05
CA GLU A 56 -11.79 5.95 22.00
C GLU A 56 -11.32 6.08 23.45
N THR A 57 -10.08 5.64 23.75
CA THR A 57 -9.56 5.61 25.11
C THR A 57 -9.10 6.98 25.61
N HIS A 58 -8.48 7.78 24.74
CA HIS A 58 -7.96 9.11 25.08
C HIS A 58 -8.98 10.24 24.85
N GLY A 59 -10.11 9.92 24.21
CA GLY A 59 -11.12 10.91 23.82
C GLY A 59 -10.63 11.77 22.67
N GLY A 60 -10.25 11.16 21.56
CA GLY A 60 -9.59 11.79 20.42
C GLY A 60 -8.10 11.46 20.35
N LEU A 61 -7.46 11.83 19.24
CA LEU A 61 -6.01 11.68 19.09
C LEU A 61 -5.28 12.92 19.57
N THR A 62 -4.17 12.72 20.28
CA THR A 62 -3.22 13.78 20.61
C THR A 62 -2.20 13.97 19.48
N GLN A 63 -1.44 15.06 19.51
CA GLN A 63 -0.35 15.26 18.55
C GLN A 63 0.74 14.18 18.68
N GLN A 64 0.97 13.65 19.89
CA GLN A 64 1.92 12.57 20.12
C GLN A 64 1.45 11.25 19.48
N ASP A 65 0.15 10.96 19.53
CA ASP A 65 -0.43 9.79 18.89
C ASP A 65 -0.30 9.89 17.36
N VAL A 66 -0.57 11.07 16.79
CA VAL A 66 -0.42 11.34 15.36
C VAL A 66 1.05 11.18 14.92
N ASN A 67 2.00 11.71 15.69
CA ASN A 67 3.42 11.54 15.41
C ASN A 67 3.83 10.06 15.47
N SER A 68 3.26 9.29 16.39
CA SER A 68 3.52 7.85 16.51
C SER A 68 2.97 7.08 15.30
N ILE A 69 1.77 7.42 14.82
CA ILE A 69 1.19 6.86 13.60
C ILE A 69 2.07 7.18 12.39
N ILE A 70 2.52 8.43 12.24
CA ILE A 70 3.42 8.85 11.17
C ILE A 70 4.73 8.08 11.21
N ASN A 71 5.37 7.99 12.38
CA ASN A 71 6.63 7.25 12.54
C ASN A 71 6.45 5.75 12.21
N TYR A 72 5.33 5.16 12.64
CA TYR A 72 5.00 3.78 12.31
C TYR A 72 4.86 3.59 10.80
N LEU A 73 4.05 4.43 10.13
CA LEU A 73 3.89 4.37 8.67
C LEU A 73 5.21 4.58 7.93
N SER A 74 6.06 5.51 8.40
CA SER A 74 7.40 5.73 7.84
C SER A 74 8.27 4.48 7.96
N SER A 75 8.24 3.80 9.11
CA SER A 75 8.98 2.55 9.34
C SER A 75 8.52 1.40 8.43
N LYS A 76 7.28 1.46 7.93
CA LYS A 76 6.72 0.50 6.96
C LYS A 76 6.97 0.90 5.50
N GLY A 77 7.71 1.98 5.26
CA GLY A 77 8.08 2.44 3.92
C GLY A 77 7.01 3.28 3.23
N PHE A 78 6.09 3.89 3.98
CA PHE A 78 5.20 4.93 3.44
C PHE A 78 5.95 6.26 3.32
N ASP A 79 5.67 6.99 2.25
CA ASP A 79 6.12 8.36 2.07
C ASP A 79 5.20 9.31 2.85
N ILE A 80 5.71 9.86 3.97
CA ILE A 80 4.93 10.70 4.88
C ILE A 80 4.39 11.96 4.20
N SER A 81 5.08 12.48 3.17
CA SER A 81 4.61 13.66 2.42
C SER A 81 3.29 13.41 1.68
N LYS A 82 2.93 12.15 1.47
CA LYS A 82 1.71 11.70 0.78
C LYS A 82 0.65 11.14 1.73
N VAL A 83 0.95 11.07 3.03
CA VAL A 83 0.01 10.62 4.06
C VAL A 83 -0.79 11.81 4.57
N ARG A 84 -2.11 11.65 4.65
CA ARG A 84 -3.04 12.61 5.26
C ARG A 84 -3.87 11.90 6.31
N ILE A 85 -3.85 12.42 7.53
CA ILE A 85 -4.58 11.87 8.67
C ILE A 85 -5.64 12.90 9.07
N TYR A 86 -6.91 12.51 9.02
CA TYR A 86 -8.03 13.29 9.52
C TYR A 86 -8.57 12.61 10.78
N TYR A 87 -8.78 13.37 11.85
CA TYR A 87 -9.12 12.79 13.15
C TYR A 87 -9.85 13.79 14.04
N SER A 88 -10.57 13.26 15.04
CA SER A 88 -11.07 14.06 16.17
C SER A 88 -9.91 14.37 17.14
N PRO A 89 -9.52 15.63 17.35
CA PRO A 89 -8.46 15.99 18.30
C PRO A 89 -8.96 15.83 19.75
N ALA A 90 -8.08 15.35 20.64
CA ALA A 90 -8.39 15.26 22.07
C ALA A 90 -8.41 16.63 22.77
N PRO A 91 -9.25 16.83 23.82
CA PRO A 91 -10.18 15.87 24.41
C PRO A 91 -11.62 15.94 23.84
N VAL A 92 -12.26 14.78 23.79
CA VAL A 92 -13.66 14.54 23.42
C VAL A 92 -14.33 13.81 24.57
N ASN A 93 -15.38 14.44 25.13
CA ASN A 93 -16.08 13.91 26.31
C ASN A 93 -16.66 12.51 26.08
N TYR A 94 -16.79 11.75 27.18
CA TYR A 94 -17.49 10.46 27.18
C TYR A 94 -18.84 10.54 26.47
N GLY A 95 -19.12 9.58 25.60
CA GLY A 95 -20.39 9.49 24.87
C GLY A 95 -20.44 10.29 23.58
N ASN A 96 -19.46 11.18 23.32
CA ASN A 96 -19.36 11.89 22.05
C ASN A 96 -18.59 11.09 20.99
N GLU A 97 -18.86 11.40 19.73
CA GLU A 97 -18.28 10.70 18.58
C GLU A 97 -16.80 11.09 18.35
N VAL A 98 -15.98 10.09 18.08
CA VAL A 98 -14.60 10.22 17.61
C VAL A 98 -14.47 9.56 16.26
N TYR A 99 -13.67 10.15 15.36
CA TYR A 99 -13.43 9.57 14.04
C TYR A 99 -11.95 9.60 13.68
N VAL A 100 -11.57 8.68 12.78
CA VAL A 100 -10.25 8.66 12.14
C VAL A 100 -10.39 8.26 10.67
N LYS A 101 -9.63 8.93 9.80
CA LYS A 101 -9.45 8.58 8.39
C LYS A 101 -7.97 8.76 8.04
N ILE A 102 -7.39 7.77 7.38
CA ILE A 102 -6.04 7.87 6.85
C ILE A 102 -6.12 7.71 5.32
N THR A 103 -5.54 8.67 4.61
CA THR A 103 -5.42 8.68 3.16
C THR A 103 -3.95 8.70 2.77
N TYR A 104 -3.60 7.97 1.72
CA TYR A 104 -2.27 7.87 1.18
C TYR A 104 -2.32 7.91 -0.35
N ASP A 105 -1.68 8.92 -0.93
CA ASP A 105 -1.60 9.04 -2.38
C ASP A 105 -0.44 8.19 -2.89
N THR A 106 -0.74 7.11 -3.61
CA THR A 106 0.28 6.25 -4.22
C THR A 106 0.08 6.15 -5.71
N THR A 107 1.14 5.74 -6.40
CA THR A 107 1.10 5.29 -7.78
C THR A 107 1.31 3.78 -7.80
N ILE A 108 0.50 3.07 -8.57
CA ILE A 108 0.73 1.65 -8.87
C ILE A 108 1.42 1.56 -10.22
N SER A 109 2.40 0.67 -10.30
CA SER A 109 3.07 0.33 -11.54
C SER A 109 2.61 -1.04 -12.02
N TYR A 110 2.32 -1.17 -13.31
CA TYR A 110 2.15 -2.47 -13.94
C TYR A 110 2.87 -2.50 -15.29
N PHE A 111 3.20 -3.70 -15.73
CA PHE A 111 3.86 -3.94 -17.00
C PHE A 111 2.84 -4.41 -18.03
N THR A 112 2.93 -3.85 -19.23
CA THR A 112 2.10 -4.22 -20.39
C THR A 112 2.96 -4.53 -21.61
N PHE A 113 2.45 -5.37 -22.50
CA PHE A 113 3.08 -5.74 -23.76
C PHE A 113 2.16 -5.34 -24.91
N GLY A 114 2.70 -4.61 -25.88
CA GLY A 114 1.96 -4.20 -27.08
C GLY A 114 2.87 -4.01 -28.28
N LEU A 115 2.36 -3.37 -29.34
CA LEU A 115 3.07 -3.14 -30.60
C LEU A 115 4.40 -2.36 -30.45
N GLY A 116 4.59 -1.66 -29.32
CA GLY A 116 5.83 -0.96 -28.97
C GLY A 116 6.71 -1.67 -27.93
N GLY A 117 6.51 -2.98 -27.71
CA GLY A 117 7.28 -3.77 -26.75
C GLY A 117 6.78 -3.68 -25.29
N PHE A 118 7.67 -4.02 -24.35
CA PHE A 118 7.41 -3.97 -22.91
C PHE A 118 7.38 -2.52 -22.42
N LYS A 119 6.33 -2.14 -21.72
CA LYS A 119 6.19 -0.82 -21.11
C LYS A 119 5.78 -0.93 -19.66
N LYS A 120 6.40 -0.12 -18.81
CA LYS A 120 5.93 0.16 -17.46
C LYS A 120 4.89 1.27 -17.55
N VAL A 121 3.72 1.05 -16.96
CA VAL A 121 2.66 2.04 -16.85
C VAL A 121 2.47 2.37 -15.39
N GLU A 122 2.41 3.67 -15.09
CA GLU A 122 2.16 4.17 -13.74
C GLU A 122 0.79 4.83 -13.70
N MET A 123 -0.03 4.46 -12.72
CA MET A 123 -1.35 5.03 -12.51
C MET A 123 -1.50 5.51 -11.07
N PRO A 124 -2.03 6.72 -10.85
CA PRO A 124 -2.36 7.17 -9.50
C PRO A 124 -3.48 6.29 -8.93
N LEU A 125 -3.26 5.75 -7.74
CA LEU A 125 -4.26 5.06 -6.94
C LEU A 125 -4.25 5.66 -5.52
N PRO A 126 -5.12 6.61 -5.20
CA PRO A 126 -5.27 7.07 -3.83
C PRO A 126 -5.84 5.94 -2.98
N MET A 127 -5.12 5.55 -1.93
CA MET A 127 -5.57 4.58 -0.94
C MET A 127 -6.16 5.35 0.25
N SER A 128 -7.37 5.02 0.66
CA SER A 128 -7.98 5.64 1.83
C SER A 128 -8.72 4.60 2.64
N TYR A 129 -8.62 4.69 3.96
CA TYR A 129 -9.44 3.91 4.87
C TYR A 129 -10.12 4.85 5.88
N GLY A 130 -11.44 4.72 6.00
CA GLY A 130 -12.29 5.62 6.76
C GLY A 130 -12.95 6.74 5.93
N PRO A 131 -13.68 7.66 6.59
CA PRO A 131 -13.74 7.83 8.03
C PRO A 131 -14.44 6.66 8.73
N ILE A 132 -13.83 6.18 9.81
CA ILE A 132 -14.46 5.25 10.75
C ILE A 132 -14.78 6.01 12.03
N TYR A 133 -15.91 5.69 12.62
CA TYR A 133 -16.49 6.40 13.75
C TYR A 133 -16.62 5.47 14.95
N SER A 134 -16.50 6.03 16.15
CA SER A 134 -16.77 5.35 17.41
C SER A 134 -17.14 6.36 18.49
N ILE A 135 -17.37 5.87 19.70
CA ILE A 135 -17.75 6.68 20.86
C ILE A 135 -16.58 6.79 21.82
N SER A 136 -16.28 8.03 22.24
CA SER A 136 -15.29 8.31 23.28
C SER A 136 -15.67 7.63 24.59
N LYS A 137 -14.72 6.91 25.16
CA LYS A 137 -14.78 6.27 26.49
C LYS A 137 -13.94 7.04 27.51
N TYR A 138 -13.42 8.22 27.14
CA TYR A 138 -12.61 9.03 28.01
C TYR A 138 -13.43 9.60 29.16
N TYR A 139 -13.08 9.20 30.39
CA TYR A 139 -13.71 9.68 31.61
C TYR A 139 -12.69 10.44 32.45
N GLN A 140 -12.88 11.74 32.59
CA GLN A 140 -12.09 12.55 33.52
C GLN A 140 -12.73 12.41 34.91
N ARG A 141 -12.07 11.71 35.84
CA ARG A 141 -12.51 11.71 37.25
C ARG A 141 -12.34 13.13 37.79
N GLN A 142 -13.45 13.81 38.03
CA GLN A 142 -13.51 15.05 38.81
C GLN A 142 -13.14 14.75 40.26
#